data_AF-A0A2A2J5N4-F1
#
_entry.id   AF-A0A2A2J5N4-F1
#
_cell.length_a   1.000
_cell.length_b   1.000
_cell.length_c   1.000
_cell.angle_alpha   90.00
_cell.angle_beta   90.00
_cell.angle_gamma   90.00
#
_symmetry.space_group_name_H-M   'P 1'
#
loop_
_entity.id
_entity.type
_entity.pdbx_description
1 polymer ?
#
loop_
_entity_poly.entity_id
_entity_poly.type
_entity_poly.pdbx_seq_one_letter_code
_entity_poly.pdbx_strand_id
1 'polypeptide(L)'
;MASQDLNNSMNGDCPICAQKMVFPTEIPNCKHAFCFPCLKGVAIVPGAQCPMCRGAIDPSVIDNPVQKYDLLMRDPNSPATSSSKATNKAVKRKLSSNGNSDGTANGDDNGTSGKKVKVEVDEEEEEEEEDVKPDINQLNNAAPPVKPHYWIYQGINGWWRFDPRMEKELEEALSNNKFRFETVIVGSTYVIDLHSWQQYPKTDTNKTRHIRRVDEDEFKRLPIKGIAGVLLDRH
;
A
#
# COMPACT_ATOMS: atom_id res chain seq x y z
N MET A 1 -3.27 -31.06 12.54
CA MET A 1 -3.34 -29.63 12.14
C MET A 1 -2.62 -28.79 13.19
N ALA A 2 -1.29 -28.89 13.32
CA ALA A 2 -0.53 -28.24 14.41
C ALA A 2 0.89 -27.83 13.97
N SER A 3 1.01 -27.24 12.78
CA SER A 3 2.33 -26.90 12.22
C SER A 3 2.39 -25.53 11.54
N GLN A 4 1.30 -24.74 11.60
CA GLN A 4 1.26 -23.38 11.06
C GLN A 4 1.45 -22.30 12.14
N ASP A 5 1.35 -22.66 13.43
CA ASP A 5 1.30 -21.70 14.53
C ASP A 5 2.68 -21.21 15.03
N LEU A 6 3.78 -21.86 14.65
CA LEU A 6 5.13 -21.47 15.10
C LEU A 6 5.86 -20.52 14.14
N ASN A 7 5.43 -20.44 12.87
CA ASN A 7 6.11 -19.61 11.87
C ASN A 7 5.72 -18.13 11.94
N ASN A 8 4.61 -17.78 12.58
CA ASN A 8 4.15 -16.39 12.60
C ASN A 8 4.97 -15.48 13.53
N SER A 9 5.78 -16.06 14.44
CA SER A 9 6.64 -15.30 15.36
C SER A 9 8.01 -14.90 14.76
N MET A 10 8.40 -15.44 13.59
CA MET A 10 9.73 -15.19 13.00
C MET A 10 9.72 -14.12 11.91
N ASN A 11 8.55 -13.73 11.40
CA ASN A 11 8.45 -12.87 10.22
C ASN A 11 7.85 -11.49 10.51
N GLY A 12 7.39 -11.21 11.74
CA GLY A 12 6.81 -9.91 12.11
C GLY A 12 5.42 -9.64 11.50
N ASP A 13 4.70 -10.69 11.10
CA ASP A 13 3.36 -10.62 10.52
C ASP A 13 2.27 -10.74 11.60
N CYS A 14 1.22 -9.93 11.50
CA CYS A 14 0.13 -9.89 12.45
C CYS A 14 -0.79 -11.10 12.31
N PRO A 15 -1.03 -11.90 13.38
CA PRO A 15 -1.95 -13.04 13.32
C PRO A 15 -3.42 -12.67 13.03
N ILE A 16 -3.81 -11.40 13.21
CA ILE A 16 -5.19 -10.94 13.00
C ILE A 16 -5.43 -10.55 11.53
N CYS A 17 -4.48 -9.84 10.91
CA CYS A 17 -4.66 -9.32 9.54
C CYS A 17 -3.71 -9.94 8.50
N ALA A 18 -2.85 -10.87 8.91
CA ALA A 18 -1.91 -11.59 8.04
C ALA A 18 -0.96 -10.69 7.21
N GLN A 19 -0.66 -9.49 7.72
CA GLN A 19 0.23 -8.50 7.10
C GLN A 19 1.35 -8.11 8.07
N LYS A 20 2.45 -7.54 7.58
CA LYS A 20 3.51 -6.99 8.43
C LYS A 20 2.93 -6.01 9.45
N MET A 21 3.35 -6.15 10.71
CA MET A 21 2.73 -5.42 11.82
C MET A 21 2.98 -3.91 11.72
N VAL A 22 1.90 -3.13 11.82
CA VAL A 22 1.94 -1.68 12.07
C VAL A 22 1.81 -1.47 13.58
N PHE A 23 2.77 -0.79 14.18
CA PHE A 23 2.87 -0.60 15.64
C PHE A 23 2.77 -1.93 16.40
N PRO A 24 3.77 -2.83 16.27
CA PRO A 24 3.78 -4.10 16.97
C PRO A 24 3.56 -3.87 18.47
N THR A 25 2.50 -4.47 19.00
CA THR A 25 2.08 -4.30 20.39
C THR A 25 1.94 -5.67 21.02
N GLU A 26 2.73 -5.92 22.06
CA GLU A 26 2.74 -7.17 22.82
C GLU A 26 1.73 -7.12 23.97
N ILE A 27 1.00 -8.21 24.18
CA ILE A 27 0.23 -8.42 25.41
C ILE A 27 1.20 -8.84 26.53
N PRO A 28 1.33 -8.09 27.64
CA PRO A 28 2.36 -8.33 28.66
C PRO A 28 2.38 -9.74 29.23
N ASN A 29 1.20 -10.33 29.45
CA ASN A 29 1.02 -11.62 30.11
C ASN A 29 1.39 -12.83 29.25
N CYS A 30 1.19 -12.75 27.93
CA CYS A 30 1.41 -13.89 27.03
C CYS A 30 2.42 -13.63 25.91
N LYS A 31 2.92 -12.40 25.78
CA LYS A 31 3.93 -11.96 24.80
C LYS A 31 3.54 -12.11 23.33
N HIS A 32 2.30 -12.48 23.03
CA HIS A 32 1.80 -12.43 21.66
C HIS A 32 1.70 -10.98 21.18
N ALA A 33 2.19 -10.74 19.98
CA ALA A 33 2.24 -9.42 19.34
C ALA A 33 1.22 -9.32 18.19
N PHE A 34 0.66 -8.12 18.02
CA PHE A 34 -0.27 -7.79 16.96
C PHE A 34 -0.04 -6.34 16.50
N CYS A 35 -0.65 -5.92 15.38
CA CYS A 35 -0.75 -4.49 15.11
C CYS A 35 -1.56 -3.81 16.22
N PHE A 36 -1.15 -2.62 16.67
CA PHE A 36 -1.93 -1.85 17.63
C PHE A 36 -3.41 -1.67 17.20
N PRO A 37 -3.73 -1.24 15.95
CA PRO A 37 -5.13 -1.08 15.53
C PRO A 37 -5.93 -2.39 15.55
N CYS A 38 -5.29 -3.53 15.24
CA CYS A 38 -5.93 -4.84 15.28
C CYS A 38 -6.21 -5.28 16.72
N LEU A 39 -5.23 -5.15 17.61
CA LEU A 39 -5.41 -5.47 19.02
C LEU A 39 -6.47 -4.58 19.67
N LYS A 40 -6.47 -3.28 19.33
CA LYS A 40 -7.50 -2.34 19.76
C LYS A 40 -8.89 -2.77 19.30
N GLY A 41 -9.03 -3.20 18.04
CA GLY A 41 -10.30 -3.69 17.49
C GLY A 41 -10.80 -4.98 18.16
N VAL A 42 -9.91 -5.80 18.71
CA VAL A 42 -10.28 -6.94 19.56
C VAL A 42 -10.72 -6.46 20.94
N ALA A 43 -9.95 -5.56 21.55
CA ALA A 43 -10.14 -5.11 22.92
C ALA A 43 -11.38 -4.23 23.16
N ILE A 44 -11.99 -3.66 22.12
CA ILE A 44 -13.26 -2.92 22.28
C ILE A 44 -14.43 -3.81 22.68
N VAL A 45 -14.33 -5.13 22.48
CA VAL A 45 -15.39 -6.09 22.80
C VAL A 45 -15.29 -6.46 24.28
N PRO A 46 -16.38 -6.38 25.07
CA PRO A 46 -16.36 -6.83 26.46
C PRO A 46 -15.93 -8.30 26.59
N GLY A 47 -15.02 -8.58 27.52
CA GLY A 47 -14.50 -9.93 27.72
C GLY A 47 -13.50 -10.40 26.66
N ALA A 48 -12.94 -9.48 25.87
CA ALA A 48 -11.92 -9.81 24.87
C ALA A 48 -10.74 -10.60 25.45
N GLN A 49 -10.29 -11.59 24.68
CA GLN A 49 -9.18 -12.47 25.02
C GLN A 49 -8.14 -12.44 23.89
N CYS A 50 -6.89 -12.77 24.23
CA CYS A 50 -5.81 -12.87 23.26
C CYS A 50 -6.20 -13.80 22.10
N PRO A 51 -6.15 -13.36 20.83
CA PRO A 51 -6.52 -14.20 19.68
C PRO A 51 -5.69 -15.48 19.53
N MET A 52 -4.48 -15.52 20.09
CA MET A 52 -3.58 -16.68 19.97
C MET A 52 -3.74 -17.68 21.12
N CYS A 53 -3.79 -17.23 22.37
CA CYS A 53 -3.81 -18.13 23.54
C CYS A 53 -5.06 -18.05 24.41
N ARG A 54 -6.02 -17.17 24.06
CA ARG A 54 -7.22 -16.89 24.86
C ARG A 54 -6.97 -16.36 26.28
N GLY A 55 -5.73 -15.98 26.59
CA GLY A 55 -5.38 -15.31 27.84
C GLY A 55 -6.00 -13.91 27.94
N ALA A 56 -6.12 -13.39 29.15
CA ALA A 56 -6.65 -12.05 29.38
C ALA A 56 -5.80 -10.97 28.69
N ILE A 57 -6.46 -10.00 28.05
CA ILE A 57 -5.83 -8.78 27.53
C ILE A 57 -5.84 -7.75 28.65
N ASP A 58 -4.66 -7.24 28.99
CA ASP A 58 -4.54 -6.13 29.94
C ASP A 58 -5.04 -4.82 29.27
N PRO A 59 -6.06 -4.13 29.83
CA PRO A 59 -6.59 -2.88 29.26
C PRO A 59 -5.53 -1.78 29.08
N SER A 60 -4.49 -1.76 29.92
CA SER A 60 -3.43 -0.76 29.87
C SER A 60 -2.66 -0.75 28.54
N VAL A 61 -2.70 -1.86 27.79
CA VAL A 61 -2.10 -2.00 26.46
C VAL A 61 -2.79 -1.10 25.42
N ILE A 62 -4.04 -0.69 25.67
CA ILE A 62 -4.87 0.07 24.73
C ILE A 62 -5.11 1.51 25.17
N ASP A 63 -5.14 1.77 26.48
CA ASP A 63 -5.63 3.05 27.03
C ASP A 63 -4.68 4.23 26.80
N ASN A 64 -3.36 4.00 26.78
CA ASN A 64 -2.39 5.05 26.49
C ASN A 64 -1.16 4.52 25.74
N PRO A 65 -1.30 4.19 24.44
CA PRO A 65 -0.20 3.72 23.62
C PRO A 65 0.74 4.89 23.31
N VAL A 66 1.72 5.12 24.19
CA VAL A 66 2.89 5.93 23.84
C VAL A 66 3.94 4.96 23.34
N GLN A 67 4.22 5.03 22.05
CA GLN A 67 5.23 4.20 21.42
C GLN A 67 6.11 5.10 20.53
N LYS A 68 7.42 4.86 20.56
CA LYS A 68 8.39 5.65 19.81
C LYS A 68 8.33 5.28 18.33
N TYR A 69 7.72 6.15 17.53
CA TYR A 69 7.64 5.96 16.08
C TYR A 69 7.92 7.25 15.31
N ASP A 70 8.39 7.07 14.09
CA ASP A 70 8.51 8.14 13.11
C ASP A 70 7.13 8.45 12.51
N LEU A 71 6.70 9.71 12.59
CA LEU A 71 5.47 10.16 11.93
C LEU A 71 5.49 9.96 10.41
N LEU A 72 6.67 9.81 9.82
CA LEU A 72 6.89 9.58 8.38
C LEU A 72 7.11 8.10 8.04
N MET A 73 6.84 7.19 8.99
CA MET A 73 6.98 5.76 8.73
C MET A 73 6.16 5.32 7.51
N ARG A 74 6.67 4.37 6.73
CA ARG A 74 6.00 3.84 5.54
C ARG A 74 5.25 2.54 5.85
N ASP A 75 4.49 2.06 4.88
CA ASP A 75 3.87 0.73 4.93
C ASP A 75 4.96 -0.33 5.18
N PRO A 76 4.88 -1.12 6.27
CA PRO A 76 5.81 -2.19 6.55
C PRO A 76 5.90 -3.28 5.46
N ASN A 77 4.89 -3.40 4.59
CA ASN A 77 4.91 -4.33 3.46
C ASN A 77 5.58 -3.75 2.20
N SER A 78 5.88 -2.45 2.17
CA SER A 78 6.56 -1.86 1.02
C SER A 78 8.02 -2.33 0.94
N PRO A 79 8.57 -2.54 -0.27
CA PRO A 79 9.98 -2.85 -0.42
C PRO A 79 10.80 -1.74 0.25
N ALA A 80 11.74 -2.14 1.11
CA ALA A 80 12.65 -1.20 1.73
C ALA A 80 13.46 -0.52 0.63
N THR A 81 13.08 0.70 0.23
CA THR A 81 14.00 1.56 -0.49
C THR A 81 15.17 1.74 0.45
N SER A 82 16.35 1.29 0.05
CA SER A 82 17.60 1.46 0.79
C SER A 82 17.66 2.87 1.37
N SER A 83 17.36 2.99 2.67
CA SER A 83 17.54 4.24 3.38
C SER A 83 19.01 4.58 3.22
N SER A 84 19.27 5.69 2.54
CA SER A 84 20.59 6.16 2.20
C SER A 84 21.37 6.38 3.49
N LYS A 85 22.18 5.41 3.90
CA LYS A 85 23.34 5.67 4.74
C LYS A 85 24.33 6.42 3.86
N ALA A 86 24.33 7.74 3.99
CA ALA A 86 25.34 8.61 3.41
C ALA A 86 26.73 8.15 3.90
N THR A 87 27.50 7.52 3.01
CA THR A 87 28.96 7.50 3.10
C THR A 87 29.49 7.77 1.70
N ASN A 88 30.03 8.97 1.51
CA ASN A 88 30.70 9.36 0.29
C ASN A 88 31.91 8.46 0.04
N LYS A 89 31.98 7.83 -1.12
CA LYS A 89 33.28 7.51 -1.74
C LYS A 89 33.18 7.55 -3.26
N ALA A 90 33.78 8.60 -3.80
CA ALA A 90 33.97 8.83 -5.23
C ALA A 90 34.75 7.69 -5.89
N VAL A 91 34.28 7.21 -7.03
CA VAL A 91 35.12 6.51 -8.02
C VAL A 91 34.73 6.99 -9.42
N LYS A 92 35.63 7.79 -10.01
CA LYS A 92 35.69 8.12 -11.44
C LYS A 92 36.00 6.86 -12.26
N ARG A 93 35.40 6.73 -13.45
CA ARG A 93 35.97 6.16 -14.70
C ARG A 93 34.92 6.38 -15.83
N LYS A 94 35.11 7.41 -16.66
CA LYS A 94 35.70 7.38 -18.03
C LYS A 94 34.91 6.54 -19.04
N LEU A 95 34.28 7.27 -19.98
CA LEU A 95 33.80 6.80 -21.29
C LEU A 95 34.95 6.17 -22.10
N SER A 96 34.62 5.20 -22.94
CA SER A 96 35.13 5.19 -24.32
C SER A 96 34.22 4.40 -25.26
N SER A 97 34.26 4.86 -26.50
CA SER A 97 33.49 4.58 -27.71
C SER A 97 33.87 3.30 -28.49
N ASN A 98 33.06 3.05 -29.53
CA ASN A 98 33.29 2.37 -30.83
C ASN A 98 32.33 1.18 -31.02
N GLY A 99 31.66 0.94 -32.16
CA GLY A 99 31.74 1.49 -33.51
C GLY A 99 31.77 0.35 -34.54
N ASN A 100 30.85 0.37 -35.52
CA ASN A 100 30.79 -0.37 -36.81
C ASN A 100 30.57 -1.91 -36.80
N SER A 101 29.97 -2.57 -37.81
CA SER A 101 29.55 -2.25 -39.19
C SER A 101 28.73 -3.40 -39.82
N ASP A 102 27.83 -3.05 -40.77
CA ASP A 102 27.46 -3.66 -42.07
C ASP A 102 27.44 -5.18 -42.38
N GLY A 103 26.45 -5.57 -43.21
CA GLY A 103 26.58 -6.59 -44.27
C GLY A 103 25.33 -7.48 -44.54
N THR A 104 24.30 -7.06 -45.30
CA THR A 104 23.95 -7.37 -46.72
C THR A 104 23.64 -8.82 -47.19
N ALA A 105 22.53 -8.92 -47.94
CA ALA A 105 22.24 -9.76 -49.14
C ALA A 105 22.02 -11.28 -48.95
N ASN A 106 21.24 -12.04 -49.75
CA ASN A 106 20.26 -11.86 -50.83
C ASN A 106 19.68 -13.26 -51.17
N GLY A 107 18.51 -13.30 -51.82
CA GLY A 107 18.11 -14.34 -52.80
C GLY A 107 17.33 -15.56 -52.27
N ASP A 108 16.50 -16.27 -53.03
CA ASP A 108 15.95 -16.13 -54.38
C ASP A 108 14.85 -17.22 -54.56
N ASP A 109 13.95 -16.97 -55.52
CA ASP A 109 13.36 -17.93 -56.49
C ASP A 109 12.09 -18.80 -56.24
N ASN A 110 11.17 -18.59 -57.21
CA ASN A 110 10.26 -19.48 -57.95
C ASN A 110 9.13 -20.31 -57.31
N GLY A 111 7.92 -20.11 -57.87
CA GLY A 111 7.49 -21.02 -58.96
C GLY A 111 6.16 -21.78 -58.83
N THR A 112 5.10 -21.17 -59.37
CA THR A 112 4.17 -21.74 -60.38
C THR A 112 3.11 -22.82 -60.03
N SER A 113 1.86 -22.45 -60.39
CA SER A 113 0.77 -23.24 -61.02
C SER A 113 -0.33 -23.88 -60.17
N GLY A 114 -1.59 -23.50 -60.47
CA GLY A 114 -2.71 -24.45 -60.43
C GLY A 114 -4.10 -23.94 -60.01
N LYS A 115 -4.82 -23.30 -60.94
CA LYS A 115 -6.21 -23.63 -61.37
C LYS A 115 -7.39 -23.68 -60.36
N LYS A 116 -8.40 -22.82 -60.63
CA LYS A 116 -9.87 -22.93 -60.41
C LYS A 116 -10.34 -23.10 -58.94
N VAL A 117 -11.28 -22.29 -58.46
CA VAL A 117 -12.74 -22.41 -58.67
C VAL A 117 -13.41 -21.17 -58.05
N LYS A 118 -14.49 -20.71 -58.71
CA LYS A 118 -15.40 -19.64 -58.30
C LYS A 118 -16.35 -20.13 -57.19
N VAL A 119 -16.41 -19.44 -56.05
CA VAL A 119 -17.58 -19.40 -55.15
C VAL A 119 -17.65 -18.00 -54.55
N GLU A 120 -18.77 -17.32 -54.78
CA GLU A 120 -19.14 -16.06 -54.12
C GLU A 120 -19.73 -16.44 -52.75
N VAL A 121 -19.12 -15.97 -51.67
CA VAL A 121 -19.69 -15.96 -50.31
C VAL A 121 -19.35 -14.60 -49.73
N ASP A 122 -20.37 -13.87 -49.30
CA ASP A 122 -20.22 -12.60 -48.59
C ASP A 122 -19.49 -12.86 -47.26
N GLU A 123 -18.26 -12.34 -47.14
CA GLU A 123 -17.45 -12.39 -45.92
C GLU A 123 -17.63 -11.09 -45.15
N GLU A 124 -18.08 -11.23 -43.90
CA GLU A 124 -18.17 -10.17 -42.91
C GLU A 124 -16.76 -9.64 -42.63
N GLU A 125 -16.58 -8.31 -42.68
CA GLU A 125 -15.32 -7.65 -42.33
C GLU A 125 -15.03 -7.91 -40.84
N GLU A 126 -14.23 -8.93 -40.54
CA GLU A 126 -13.54 -9.06 -39.26
C GLU A 126 -12.46 -7.98 -39.20
N GLU A 127 -12.69 -6.96 -38.36
CA GLU A 127 -11.66 -6.00 -37.98
C GLU A 127 -10.54 -6.76 -37.23
N GLU A 128 -9.40 -6.97 -37.89
CA GLU A 128 -8.20 -7.50 -37.25
C GLU A 128 -7.75 -6.52 -36.15
N GLU A 129 -8.07 -6.82 -34.89
CA GLU A 129 -7.42 -6.19 -33.74
C GLU A 129 -5.93 -6.60 -33.77
N GLU A 130 -5.08 -5.76 -34.36
CA GLU A 130 -3.63 -5.93 -34.23
C GLU A 130 -3.26 -5.90 -32.74
N ASP A 131 -2.81 -7.05 -32.24
CA ASP A 131 -2.14 -7.22 -30.96
C ASP A 131 -0.90 -6.31 -30.90
N VAL A 132 -1.08 -5.06 -30.48
CA VAL A 132 0.02 -4.15 -30.16
C VAL A 132 0.69 -4.67 -28.90
N LYS A 133 1.65 -5.58 -29.07
CA LYS A 133 2.57 -6.00 -28.01
C LYS A 133 3.21 -4.73 -27.44
N PRO A 134 3.06 -4.44 -26.13
CA PRO A 134 3.61 -3.23 -25.56
C PRO A 134 5.13 -3.27 -25.70
N ASP A 135 5.69 -2.24 -26.35
CA ASP A 135 7.13 -2.07 -26.52
C ASP A 135 7.78 -1.90 -25.13
N ILE A 136 8.38 -2.99 -24.66
CA ILE A 136 9.06 -3.11 -23.37
C ILE A 136 10.20 -2.08 -23.21
N ASN A 137 10.67 -1.47 -24.31
CA ASN A 137 11.76 -0.49 -24.29
C ASN A 137 11.33 0.92 -23.85
N GLN A 138 10.03 1.22 -23.73
CA GLN A 138 9.56 2.52 -23.21
C GLN A 138 9.50 2.61 -21.67
N LEU A 139 9.77 1.52 -20.95
CA LEU A 139 9.73 1.48 -19.47
C LEU A 139 10.99 2.05 -18.78
N ASN A 140 12.00 2.48 -19.54
CA ASN A 140 13.28 2.97 -19.00
C ASN A 140 13.32 4.47 -18.68
N ASN A 141 12.21 5.19 -18.85
CA ASN A 141 12.09 6.51 -18.25
C ASN A 141 11.75 6.31 -16.77
N ALA A 142 12.79 6.30 -15.93
CA ALA A 142 12.61 6.32 -14.47
C ALA A 142 11.65 7.45 -14.13
N ALA A 143 10.41 7.09 -13.79
CA ALA A 143 9.40 8.06 -13.39
C ALA A 143 10.01 8.96 -12.32
N PRO A 144 9.79 10.28 -12.37
CA PRO A 144 10.33 11.19 -11.37
C PRO A 144 9.97 10.66 -9.97
N PRO A 145 10.87 10.78 -8.98
CA PRO A 145 10.64 10.22 -7.66
C PRO A 145 9.33 10.77 -7.12
N VAL A 146 8.37 9.87 -6.91
CA VAL A 146 7.04 10.23 -6.41
C VAL A 146 7.23 10.80 -5.01
N LYS A 147 6.89 12.07 -4.83
CA LYS A 147 6.93 12.71 -3.52
C LYS A 147 5.96 11.97 -2.58
N PRO A 148 6.34 11.70 -1.33
CA PRO A 148 5.45 11.06 -0.38
C PRO A 148 4.26 11.98 -0.09
N HIS A 149 3.10 11.35 0.04
CA HIS A 149 1.86 11.99 0.48
C HIS A 149 1.36 11.25 1.72
N TYR A 150 0.64 11.98 2.57
CA TYR A 150 0.09 11.46 3.81
C TYR A 150 -1.41 11.68 3.83
N TRP A 151 -2.13 10.72 4.37
CA TRP A 151 -3.56 10.84 4.59
C TRP A 151 -3.83 11.12 6.06
N ILE A 152 -4.62 12.16 6.33
CA ILE A 152 -4.94 12.59 7.68
C ILE A 152 -6.45 12.69 7.88
N TYR A 153 -6.92 12.48 9.10
CA TYR A 153 -8.30 12.65 9.52
C TYR A 153 -8.41 13.56 10.74
N GLN A 154 -9.49 14.35 10.79
CA GLN A 154 -9.68 15.37 11.80
C GLN A 154 -9.94 14.76 13.18
N GLY A 155 -9.16 15.19 14.16
CA GLY A 155 -9.35 14.90 15.58
C GLY A 155 -9.83 16.14 16.35
N ILE A 156 -10.03 15.96 17.66
CA ILE A 156 -10.21 17.11 18.56
C ILE A 156 -8.87 17.87 18.61
N ASN A 157 -8.90 19.14 18.22
CA ASN A 157 -7.77 20.09 18.23
C ASN A 157 -6.52 19.59 17.50
N GLY A 158 -6.68 18.97 16.33
CA GLY A 158 -5.56 18.55 15.50
C GLY A 158 -5.92 17.46 14.52
N TRP A 159 -4.90 16.83 13.96
CA TRP A 159 -5.04 15.79 12.93
C TRP A 159 -4.38 14.49 13.37
N TRP A 160 -4.93 13.39 12.91
CA TRP A 160 -4.32 12.07 13.01
C TRP A 160 -3.95 11.61 11.62
N ARG A 161 -2.80 10.97 11.46
CA ARG A 161 -2.48 10.25 10.24
C ARG A 161 -3.19 8.90 10.23
N PHE A 162 -3.66 8.46 9.07
CA PHE A 162 -4.11 7.08 8.88
C PHE A 162 -2.94 6.11 9.06
N ASP A 163 -3.22 4.84 9.33
CA ASP A 163 -2.14 3.85 9.34
C ASP A 163 -1.60 3.67 7.90
N PRO A 164 -0.28 3.49 7.72
CA PRO A 164 0.30 3.47 6.38
C PRO A 164 -0.27 2.42 5.40
N ARG A 165 -0.91 1.34 5.90
CA ARG A 165 -1.56 0.36 5.02
C ARG A 165 -2.89 0.89 4.50
N MET A 166 -3.68 1.55 5.36
CA MET A 166 -4.89 2.24 4.95
C MET A 166 -4.62 3.40 3.98
N GLU A 167 -3.49 4.11 4.14
CA GLU A 167 -3.09 5.14 3.19
C GLU A 167 -2.94 4.58 1.77
N LYS A 168 -2.43 3.35 1.63
CA LYS A 168 -2.33 2.66 0.34
C LYS A 168 -3.71 2.37 -0.25
N GLU A 169 -4.65 1.89 0.55
CA GLU A 169 -6.03 1.65 0.11
C GLU A 169 -6.73 2.95 -0.32
N LEU A 170 -6.52 4.05 0.42
CA LEU A 170 -7.04 5.38 0.09
C LEU A 170 -6.46 5.91 -1.22
N GLU A 171 -5.15 5.77 -1.41
CA GLU A 171 -4.46 6.23 -2.61
C GLU A 171 -4.85 5.40 -3.85
N GLU A 172 -5.00 4.09 -3.71
CA GLU A 172 -5.48 3.20 -4.76
C GLU A 172 -6.92 3.53 -5.16
N ALA A 173 -7.80 3.76 -4.17
CA ALA A 173 -9.17 4.17 -4.42
C ALA A 173 -9.24 5.52 -5.16
N LEU A 174 -8.43 6.50 -4.75
CA LEU A 174 -8.34 7.79 -5.43
C LEU A 174 -7.85 7.63 -6.87
N SER A 175 -6.78 6.87 -7.08
CA SER A 175 -6.16 6.65 -8.40
C SER A 175 -7.10 5.94 -9.37
N ASN A 176 -7.94 5.05 -8.86
CA ASN A 176 -8.94 4.30 -9.62
C ASN A 176 -10.29 5.00 -9.74
N ASN A 177 -10.40 6.29 -9.35
CA ASN A 177 -11.64 7.06 -9.33
C ASN A 177 -12.77 6.41 -8.50
N LYS A 178 -12.41 5.58 -7.51
CA LYS A 178 -13.34 4.98 -6.54
C LYS A 178 -13.55 5.94 -5.39
N PHE A 179 -14.36 6.96 -5.61
CA PHE A 179 -14.52 8.06 -4.66
C PHE A 179 -15.41 7.76 -3.46
N ARG A 180 -16.09 6.62 -3.42
CA ARG A 180 -16.87 6.20 -2.24
C ARG A 180 -16.73 4.71 -2.01
N PHE A 181 -16.30 4.33 -0.82
CA PHE A 181 -16.10 2.91 -0.48
C PHE A 181 -16.23 2.66 1.03
N GLU A 182 -16.41 1.39 1.38
CA GLU A 182 -16.48 0.94 2.76
C GLU A 182 -15.16 0.29 3.18
N THR A 183 -14.74 0.53 4.42
CA THR A 183 -13.57 -0.12 5.03
C THR A 183 -13.80 -0.35 6.52
N VAL A 184 -13.02 -1.24 7.13
CA VAL A 184 -13.12 -1.54 8.55
C VAL A 184 -12.03 -0.78 9.31
N ILE A 185 -12.45 0.05 10.27
CA ILE A 185 -11.55 0.79 11.15
C ILE A 185 -11.84 0.37 12.60
N VAL A 186 -10.89 -0.33 13.21
CA VAL A 186 -10.96 -0.79 14.62
C VAL A 186 -12.27 -1.54 14.90
N GLY A 187 -12.59 -2.52 14.05
CA GLY A 187 -13.77 -3.39 14.22
C GLY A 187 -15.12 -2.78 13.83
N SER A 188 -15.16 -1.54 13.34
CA SER A 188 -16.39 -0.89 12.85
C SER A 188 -16.29 -0.57 11.36
N THR A 189 -17.40 -0.71 10.63
CA THR A 189 -17.46 -0.33 9.21
C THR A 189 -17.63 1.18 9.07
N TYR A 190 -16.72 1.80 8.33
CA TYR A 190 -16.76 3.20 7.95
C TYR A 190 -17.00 3.33 6.45
N VAL A 191 -17.65 4.42 6.06
CA VAL A 191 -17.67 4.90 4.69
C VAL A 191 -16.59 5.98 4.56
N ILE A 192 -15.77 5.84 3.52
CA ILE A 192 -14.88 6.89 3.04
C ILE A 192 -15.53 7.52 1.81
N ASP A 193 -15.69 8.83 1.83
CA ASP A 193 -16.21 9.64 0.72
C ASP A 193 -15.16 10.69 0.33
N LEU A 194 -14.51 10.45 -0.81
CA LEU A 194 -13.47 11.29 -1.39
C LEU A 194 -14.05 12.45 -2.22
N HIS A 195 -15.36 12.48 -2.50
CA HIS A 195 -15.99 13.67 -3.09
C HIS A 195 -16.14 14.77 -2.03
N SER A 196 -16.67 14.39 -0.87
CA SER A 196 -16.89 15.30 0.25
C SER A 196 -15.69 15.40 1.19
N TRP A 197 -14.65 14.59 0.98
CA TRP A 197 -13.46 14.49 1.82
C TRP A 197 -13.81 14.21 3.28
N GLN A 198 -14.61 13.16 3.48
CA GLN A 198 -15.13 12.76 4.78
C GLN A 198 -15.00 11.25 5.04
N GLN A 199 -14.85 10.90 6.31
CA GLN A 199 -15.13 9.56 6.82
C GLN A 199 -16.27 9.62 7.84
N TYR A 200 -17.10 8.58 7.89
CA TYR A 200 -18.13 8.44 8.91
C TYR A 200 -18.50 6.96 9.14
N PRO A 201 -18.91 6.57 10.36
CA PRO A 201 -19.42 5.22 10.60
C PRO A 201 -20.62 4.91 9.71
N LYS A 202 -20.66 3.71 9.13
CA LYS A 202 -21.80 3.27 8.30
C LYS A 202 -23.12 3.26 9.09
N THR A 203 -23.04 3.06 10.40
CA THR A 203 -24.19 2.99 11.32
C THR A 203 -24.67 4.35 11.83
N ASP A 204 -23.83 5.40 11.76
CA ASP A 204 -24.14 6.72 12.33
C ASP A 204 -23.37 7.80 11.57
N THR A 205 -24.04 8.44 10.62
CA THR A 205 -23.44 9.47 9.77
C THR A 205 -23.24 10.82 10.47
N ASN A 206 -23.67 10.98 11.73
CA ASN A 206 -23.42 12.22 12.48
C ASN A 206 -21.99 12.27 13.04
N LYS A 207 -21.29 11.12 13.11
CA LYS A 207 -19.92 11.02 13.60
C LYS A 207 -18.89 11.18 12.48
N THR A 208 -19.04 12.27 11.73
CA THR A 208 -18.19 12.58 10.58
C THR A 208 -16.86 13.21 10.99
N ARG A 209 -15.79 12.83 10.30
CA ARG A 209 -14.48 13.49 10.37
C ARG A 209 -14.03 13.88 8.96
N HIS A 210 -13.50 15.08 8.82
CA HIS A 210 -12.86 15.49 7.57
C HIS A 210 -11.57 14.71 7.36
N ILE A 211 -11.30 14.34 6.11
CA ILE A 211 -10.05 13.69 5.68
C ILE A 211 -9.32 14.59 4.69
N ARG A 212 -7.99 14.48 4.63
CA ARG A 212 -7.17 15.24 3.69
C ARG A 212 -6.01 14.39 3.20
N ARG A 213 -5.62 14.61 1.95
CA ARG A 213 -4.36 14.15 1.37
C ARG A 213 -3.41 15.34 1.31
N VAL A 214 -2.25 15.24 1.96
CA VAL A 214 -1.28 16.33 2.08
C VAL A 214 0.11 15.89 1.64
N ASP A 215 0.91 16.81 1.12
CA ASP A 215 2.33 16.54 0.89
C ASP A 215 3.13 16.59 2.20
N GLU A 216 4.39 16.17 2.13
CA GLU A 216 5.27 16.11 3.30
C GLU A 216 5.52 17.48 3.96
N ASP A 217 5.63 18.54 3.16
CA ASP A 217 5.92 19.88 3.66
C ASP A 217 4.73 20.43 4.44
N GLU A 218 3.51 20.24 3.92
CA GLU A 218 2.29 20.56 4.62
C GLU A 218 2.12 19.69 5.86
N PHE A 219 2.34 18.37 5.76
CA PHE A 219 2.21 17.44 6.87
C PHE A 219 3.05 17.87 8.08
N LYS A 220 4.31 18.27 7.85
CA LYS A 220 5.23 18.76 8.90
C LYS A 220 4.78 20.05 9.59
N ARG A 221 3.96 20.87 8.93
CA ARG A 221 3.42 22.12 9.49
C ARG A 221 2.12 21.94 10.26
N LEU A 222 1.42 20.83 10.06
CA LEU A 222 0.13 20.56 10.70
C LEU A 222 0.31 20.03 12.12
N PRO A 223 -0.66 20.29 13.03
CA PRO A 223 -0.64 19.73 14.39
C PRO A 223 -1.04 18.25 14.36
N ILE A 224 -0.12 17.39 13.91
CA ILE A 224 -0.29 15.94 13.90
C ILE A 224 -0.12 15.40 15.32
N LYS A 225 -1.14 14.69 15.80
CA LYS A 225 -1.20 14.10 17.14
C LYS A 225 -0.50 12.75 17.22
N GLY A 226 -0.48 12.03 16.10
CA GLY A 226 0.02 10.67 16.00
C GLY A 226 -0.61 9.94 14.81
N ILE A 227 -0.57 8.61 14.85
CA ILE A 227 -1.00 7.74 13.75
C ILE A 227 -2.03 6.73 14.28
N ALA A 228 -3.20 6.63 13.64
CA ALA A 228 -4.24 5.65 13.97
C ALA A 228 -4.64 5.58 15.46
N GLY A 229 -4.56 6.71 16.16
CA GLY A 229 -4.84 6.81 17.61
C GLY A 229 -3.68 6.48 18.54
N VAL A 230 -2.50 6.14 18.02
CA VAL A 230 -1.24 6.03 18.79
C VAL A 230 -0.61 7.41 18.86
N LEU A 231 -0.41 7.93 20.08
CA LEU A 231 0.14 9.26 20.28
C LEU A 231 1.62 9.31 19.93
N LEU A 232 2.05 10.42 19.32
CA LEU A 232 3.46 10.70 19.11
C LEU A 232 4.13 10.99 20.45
N ASP A 233 5.20 10.27 20.74
CA ASP A 233 6.10 10.58 21.83
C ASP A 233 6.90 11.86 21.51
N ARG A 234 6.60 12.96 22.20
CA ARG A 234 7.32 14.25 22.08
C ARG A 234 8.34 14.36 23.23
N HIS A 235 9.39 13.56 23.19
CA HIS A 235 10.55 13.72 24.07
C HIS A 235 11.61 14.60 23.42
#